data_AF-A0A074X0E2-F1
#
_entry.id   AF-A0A074X0E2-F1
#
_cell.length_a   1.000
_cell.length_b   1.000
_cell.length_c   1.000
_cell.angle_alpha   90.00
_cell.angle_beta   90.00
_cell.angle_gamma   90.00
#
_symmetry.space_group_name_H-M   'P 1'
#
loop_
_entity.id
_entity.type
_entity.pdbx_description
1 polymer ?
#
loop_
_entity_poly.entity_id
_entity_poly.type
_entity_poly.pdbx_seq_one_letter_code
_entity_poly.pdbx_strand_id
1 'polypeptide(L)'
;MAQEDQSGNPHNRPRIRARDGEKAGKYREVKAVRLHRERGVTFWRFNLEIELGLRQARVAYRINRGPAIGFWVPGRGQSMNIMFHSCNGFSLSVNSNEFTGPDPLWRDVLNKHLSRPFHVMLGGGDQIYNDAAMRDTTYFKEWLQTKNPEHKHRADFTEEMQDELESFYLDRYSMWFSQGLFGMANSQIPMGYGSYPHHFMSTRVFTGLGAVAFKYYMLFQHQSVVSETQRDEPSWVLGASPGPYINELSRSVFMFLGRKVALLGLDCRTERMRDEVLSQQSYDIVFDRCRSQIIKGETKHLIVLLGVPIAYPRLNFLENILTSRVMDPIKAIGRTGLLGGFVNKFDGGVEILDDLDDHWTAKHHKPERNWFIQELQELAASKSVRITILGGDVHLGAVGQFYTKKKLGVAKDRDHRYMPNVVSSAIVNTPPPNIMGDVLNKRNKVHHLDAETDEDMIPMFEQDVNGKARNNLHLLPRRNYCSI
;
A
#
# COMPACT_ATOMS: atom_id res chain seq x y z
N MET A 1 27.07 -33.12 -30.88
CA MET A 1 28.30 -32.97 -30.08
C MET A 1 28.74 -31.52 -30.15
N ALA A 2 28.59 -30.78 -29.07
CA ALA A 2 29.17 -29.45 -28.90
C ALA A 2 29.71 -29.41 -27.47
N GLN A 3 31.00 -29.13 -27.34
CA GLN A 3 31.78 -29.24 -26.12
C GLN A 3 31.24 -28.32 -25.02
N GLU A 4 31.12 -28.87 -23.82
CA GLU A 4 30.97 -28.11 -22.58
C GLU A 4 32.29 -27.41 -22.27
N ASP A 5 32.28 -26.08 -22.23
CA ASP A 5 33.36 -25.30 -21.67
C ASP A 5 33.08 -25.07 -20.16
N GLN A 6 33.55 -26.02 -19.35
CA GLN A 6 33.58 -25.92 -17.89
C GLN A 6 34.92 -25.33 -17.44
N SER A 7 35.11 -24.01 -17.60
CA SER A 7 36.14 -23.30 -16.81
C SER A 7 35.90 -21.78 -16.81
N GLY A 8 35.35 -21.24 -15.71
CA GLY A 8 35.19 -19.80 -15.58
C GLY A 8 34.81 -19.39 -14.17
N ASN A 9 35.77 -18.80 -13.46
CA ASN A 9 35.57 -18.13 -12.17
C ASN A 9 34.35 -17.17 -12.27
N PRO A 10 33.30 -17.32 -11.44
CA PRO A 10 32.06 -16.54 -11.56
C PRO A 10 32.26 -15.03 -11.39
N HIS A 11 33.43 -14.60 -10.89
CA HIS A 11 33.80 -13.20 -10.73
C HIS A 11 34.35 -12.50 -11.99
N ASN A 12 34.57 -13.21 -13.11
CA ASN A 12 35.22 -12.65 -14.29
C ASN A 12 34.31 -12.43 -15.52
N ARG A 13 32.99 -12.35 -15.32
CA ARG A 13 32.08 -11.96 -16.42
C ARG A 13 32.10 -10.44 -16.59
N PRO A 14 32.39 -9.90 -17.79
CA PRO A 14 32.40 -8.46 -18.00
C PRO A 14 31.01 -7.89 -17.70
N ARG A 15 30.98 -6.82 -16.88
CA ARG A 15 29.76 -6.09 -16.49
C ARG A 15 28.99 -5.53 -17.69
N ILE A 16 29.69 -5.33 -18.81
CA ILE A 16 29.16 -4.86 -20.09
C ILE A 16 29.17 -6.04 -21.06
N ARG A 17 27.98 -6.53 -21.45
CA ARG A 17 27.88 -7.48 -22.56
C ARG A 17 28.24 -6.77 -23.86
N ALA A 18 29.20 -7.29 -24.61
CA ALA A 18 29.68 -6.70 -25.86
C ALA A 18 28.61 -6.55 -26.97
N ARG A 19 27.48 -7.26 -26.85
CA ARG A 19 26.27 -7.10 -27.68
C ARG A 19 25.04 -7.00 -26.78
N ASP A 20 24.38 -5.86 -26.80
CA ASP A 20 23.03 -5.69 -26.24
C ASP A 20 21.96 -6.12 -27.27
N GLY A 21 20.71 -6.24 -26.84
CA GLY A 21 19.61 -6.68 -27.70
C GLY A 21 19.41 -5.79 -28.92
N GLU A 22 19.63 -4.48 -28.77
CA GLU A 22 19.49 -3.50 -29.85
C GLU A 22 20.56 -3.69 -30.93
N LYS A 23 21.84 -3.79 -30.54
CA LYS A 23 22.96 -4.09 -31.44
C LYS A 23 22.83 -5.46 -32.12
N ALA A 24 22.12 -6.38 -31.50
CA ALA A 24 21.82 -7.70 -32.06
C ALA A 24 20.56 -7.72 -32.95
N GLY A 25 19.88 -6.58 -33.16
CA GLY A 25 18.62 -6.50 -33.90
C GLY A 25 17.44 -7.20 -33.23
N LYS A 26 17.55 -7.50 -31.93
CA LYS A 26 16.54 -8.20 -31.12
C LYS A 26 15.80 -7.22 -30.22
N TYR A 27 15.03 -6.33 -30.85
CA TYR A 27 14.16 -5.39 -30.17
C TYR A 27 12.84 -5.23 -30.94
N ARG A 28 11.83 -4.69 -30.26
CA ARG A 28 10.56 -4.31 -30.87
C ARG A 28 10.29 -2.85 -30.52
N GLU A 29 9.86 -2.07 -31.49
CA GLU A 29 9.31 -0.75 -31.22
C GLU A 29 7.84 -0.87 -30.80
N VAL A 30 7.50 -0.28 -29.66
CA VAL A 30 6.14 -0.24 -29.14
C VAL A 30 5.63 1.18 -29.28
N LYS A 31 4.54 1.35 -30.05
CA LYS A 31 3.90 2.66 -30.20
C LYS A 31 3.21 3.04 -28.90
N ALA A 32 3.44 4.27 -28.47
CA ALA A 32 2.74 4.85 -27.33
C ALA A 32 1.28 5.16 -27.68
N VAL A 33 0.39 4.98 -26.72
CA VAL A 33 -0.97 5.51 -26.76
C VAL A 33 -1.02 6.75 -25.89
N ARG A 34 -1.60 7.83 -26.42
CA ARG A 34 -1.86 9.04 -25.62
C ARG A 34 -3.04 8.76 -24.70
N LEU A 35 -2.79 8.72 -23.39
CA LEU A 35 -3.84 8.55 -22.38
C LEU A 35 -4.56 9.87 -22.13
N HIS A 36 -3.80 10.92 -21.86
CA HIS A 36 -4.34 12.22 -21.43
C HIS A 36 -3.39 13.35 -21.84
N ARG A 37 -3.93 14.55 -22.04
CA ARG A 37 -3.14 15.77 -22.30
C ARG A 37 -3.80 16.94 -21.62
N GLU A 38 -3.05 17.58 -20.74
CA GLU A 38 -3.52 18.69 -19.91
C GLU A 38 -2.31 19.45 -19.37
N ARG A 39 -2.48 20.75 -19.05
CA ARG A 39 -1.45 21.55 -18.36
C ARG A 39 -0.05 21.48 -19.01
N GLY A 40 0.01 21.47 -20.34
CA GLY A 40 1.26 21.41 -21.09
C GLY A 40 2.00 20.07 -21.06
N VAL A 41 1.49 19.06 -20.32
CA VAL A 41 2.05 17.71 -20.25
C VAL A 41 1.20 16.73 -21.03
N THR A 42 1.79 15.59 -21.41
CA THR A 42 1.08 14.49 -22.09
C THR A 42 1.42 13.18 -21.41
N PHE A 43 0.38 12.44 -21.02
CA PHE A 43 0.49 11.11 -20.45
C PHE A 43 0.47 10.08 -21.57
N TRP A 44 1.51 9.25 -21.60
CA TRP A 44 1.70 8.21 -22.62
C TRP A 44 1.73 6.84 -21.94
N ARG A 45 0.97 5.89 -22.48
CA ARG A 45 1.03 4.48 -22.10
C ARG A 45 1.75 3.66 -23.15
N PHE A 46 2.59 2.75 -22.69
CA PHE A 46 3.28 1.76 -23.52
C PHE A 46 2.87 0.37 -23.04
N ASN A 47 2.11 -0.36 -23.85
CA ASN A 47 1.70 -1.73 -23.51
C ASN A 47 2.79 -2.71 -23.93
N LEU A 48 3.40 -3.37 -22.95
CA LEU A 48 4.47 -4.34 -23.15
C LEU A 48 3.94 -5.76 -22.93
N GLU A 49 4.02 -6.59 -23.96
CA GLU A 49 3.75 -8.02 -23.88
C GLU A 49 5.06 -8.79 -23.97
N ILE A 50 5.40 -9.51 -22.89
CA ILE A 50 6.65 -10.24 -22.78
C ILE A 50 6.36 -11.74 -22.69
N GLU A 51 6.82 -12.49 -23.68
CA GLU A 51 6.77 -13.96 -23.60
C GLU A 51 7.78 -14.46 -22.58
N LEU A 52 7.29 -15.17 -21.55
CA LEU A 52 8.13 -15.69 -20.48
C LEU A 52 8.93 -16.91 -20.96
N GLY A 53 10.26 -16.81 -20.88
CA GLY A 53 11.17 -17.92 -21.13
C GLY A 53 11.26 -18.91 -19.96
N LEU A 54 12.03 -19.99 -20.12
CA LEU A 54 12.21 -21.03 -19.08
C LEU A 54 12.90 -20.52 -17.81
N ARG A 55 13.61 -19.39 -17.89
CA ARG A 55 14.37 -18.80 -16.78
C ARG A 55 14.01 -17.33 -16.67
N GLN A 56 14.21 -16.77 -15.47
CA GLN A 56 14.13 -15.34 -15.22
C GLN A 56 14.97 -14.57 -16.25
N ALA A 57 14.42 -13.47 -16.77
CA ALA A 57 15.06 -12.67 -17.79
C ALA A 57 14.99 -11.18 -17.46
N ARG A 58 16.05 -10.45 -17.82
CA ARG A 58 16.07 -8.99 -17.77
C ARG A 58 15.63 -8.45 -19.12
N VAL A 59 14.61 -7.61 -19.13
CA VAL A 59 14.10 -6.91 -20.30
C VAL A 59 14.60 -5.48 -20.24
N ALA A 60 15.28 -5.02 -21.30
CA ALA A 60 15.71 -3.65 -21.40
C ALA A 60 14.70 -2.85 -22.23
N TYR A 61 14.45 -1.60 -21.84
CA TYR A 61 13.63 -0.65 -22.58
C TYR A 61 14.29 0.74 -22.57
N ARG A 62 13.96 1.56 -23.56
CA ARG A 62 14.30 2.98 -23.58
C ARG A 62 13.16 3.76 -24.24
N ILE A 63 12.94 4.98 -23.79
CA ILE A 63 11.91 5.86 -24.33
C ILE A 63 12.59 6.91 -25.21
N ASN A 64 12.10 7.11 -26.44
CA ASN A 64 12.55 8.18 -27.36
C ASN A 64 14.08 8.34 -27.47
N ARG A 65 14.80 7.21 -27.57
CA ARG A 65 16.28 7.13 -27.63
C ARG A 65 17.04 7.58 -26.38
N GLY A 66 16.34 7.74 -25.26
CA GLY A 66 16.96 7.99 -23.96
C GLY A 66 17.77 6.79 -23.42
N PRO A 67 18.25 6.90 -22.17
CA PRO A 67 18.98 5.83 -21.50
C PRO A 67 18.19 4.52 -21.45
N ALA A 68 18.87 3.40 -21.66
CA ALA A 68 18.28 2.08 -21.50
C ALA A 68 18.20 1.71 -20.01
N ILE A 69 16.99 1.42 -19.56
CA ILE A 69 16.69 0.87 -18.24
C ILE A 69 16.25 -0.58 -18.45
N GLY A 70 16.18 -1.40 -17.41
CA GLY A 70 15.59 -2.72 -17.55
C GLY A 70 14.96 -3.24 -16.28
N PHE A 71 13.86 -3.95 -16.45
CA PHE A 71 13.13 -4.66 -15.41
C PHE A 71 13.32 -6.17 -15.59
N TRP A 72 12.84 -6.95 -14.62
CA TRP A 72 12.94 -8.40 -14.65
C TRP A 72 11.58 -9.05 -14.75
N VAL A 73 11.50 -10.13 -15.53
CA VAL A 73 10.32 -11.00 -15.63
C VAL A 73 10.68 -12.40 -15.12
N PRO A 74 9.74 -13.10 -14.45
CA PRO A 74 10.00 -14.43 -13.92
C PRO A 74 10.17 -15.45 -15.04
N GLY A 75 10.75 -16.61 -14.73
CA GLY A 75 10.66 -17.76 -15.61
C GLY A 75 9.21 -18.26 -15.71
N ARG A 76 8.84 -18.83 -16.86
CA ARG A 76 7.52 -19.41 -17.08
C ARG A 76 7.17 -20.41 -15.97
N GLY A 77 6.00 -20.23 -15.36
CA GLY A 77 5.52 -21.09 -14.28
C GLY A 77 6.14 -20.84 -12.91
N GLN A 78 7.13 -19.94 -12.80
CA GLN A 78 7.66 -19.49 -11.52
C GLN A 78 6.78 -18.38 -10.94
N SER A 79 6.72 -18.32 -9.61
CA SER A 79 6.12 -17.18 -8.91
C SER A 79 7.04 -15.97 -9.02
N MET A 80 6.46 -14.77 -9.02
CA MET A 80 7.22 -13.55 -8.92
C MET A 80 7.87 -13.44 -7.53
N ASN A 81 9.14 -13.06 -7.46
CA ASN A 81 9.72 -12.36 -6.31
C ASN A 81 9.02 -11.01 -6.14
N ILE A 82 8.50 -10.74 -4.95
CA ILE A 82 7.65 -9.57 -4.67
C ILE A 82 8.32 -8.71 -3.59
N MET A 83 8.29 -7.40 -3.78
CA MET A 83 8.61 -6.43 -2.75
C MET A 83 7.30 -5.83 -2.22
N PHE A 84 7.18 -5.64 -0.91
CA PHE A 84 6.06 -4.94 -0.29
C PHE A 84 6.54 -3.83 0.66
N HIS A 85 5.96 -2.64 0.60
CA HIS A 85 6.33 -1.50 1.44
C HIS A 85 5.15 -0.53 1.67
N SER A 86 5.29 0.36 2.66
CA SER A 86 4.35 1.44 2.95
C SER A 86 5.08 2.69 3.47
N CYS A 87 4.42 3.84 3.49
CA CYS A 87 4.89 5.08 4.12
C CYS A 87 6.25 5.57 3.58
N ASN A 88 6.23 5.96 2.31
CA ASN A 88 7.39 6.38 1.53
C ASN A 88 7.80 7.85 1.70
N GLY A 89 7.26 8.55 2.68
CA GLY A 89 7.58 9.95 2.96
C GLY A 89 7.77 10.22 4.45
N PHE A 90 8.17 11.45 4.75
CA PHE A 90 8.30 11.92 6.13
C PHE A 90 7.07 12.73 6.49
N SER A 91 6.53 12.50 7.69
CA SER A 91 5.54 13.40 8.28
C SER A 91 6.15 14.79 8.47
N LEU A 92 5.31 15.82 8.45
CA LEU A 92 5.74 17.23 8.48
C LEU A 92 6.60 17.61 9.69
N SER A 93 6.45 16.91 10.81
CA SER A 93 7.19 17.14 12.05
C SER A 93 8.58 16.50 12.07
N VAL A 94 8.93 15.70 11.06
CA VAL A 94 10.15 14.88 11.07
C VAL A 94 11.28 15.58 10.32
N ASN A 95 12.43 15.71 10.99
CA ASN A 95 13.66 16.15 10.35
C ASN A 95 14.30 14.98 9.58
N SER A 96 14.18 14.97 8.26
CA SER A 96 14.72 13.91 7.39
C SER A 96 16.23 13.70 7.53
N ASN A 97 16.99 14.71 7.99
CA ASN A 97 18.43 14.61 8.14
C ASN A 97 18.85 13.62 9.23
N GLU A 98 18.03 13.42 10.26
CA GLU A 98 18.26 12.40 11.31
C GLU A 98 18.23 10.97 10.76
N PHE A 99 17.62 10.80 9.57
CA PHE A 99 17.45 9.52 8.91
C PHE A 99 18.32 9.35 7.67
N THR A 100 19.22 10.31 7.39
CA THR A 100 19.99 10.39 6.13
C THR A 100 19.08 10.42 4.90
N GLY A 101 17.94 11.12 5.01
CA GLY A 101 16.94 11.21 3.95
C GLY A 101 16.11 9.92 3.76
N PRO A 102 15.36 9.84 2.64
CA PRO A 102 14.46 8.73 2.38
C PRO A 102 15.16 7.48 1.79
N ASP A 103 16.37 7.66 1.27
CA ASP A 103 17.05 6.66 0.45
C ASP A 103 17.66 5.43 1.15
N PRO A 104 17.99 5.39 2.46
CA PRO A 104 18.74 4.27 3.01
C PRO A 104 18.13 2.89 2.80
N LEU A 105 16.81 2.72 2.99
CA LEU A 105 16.15 1.44 2.74
C LEU A 105 15.91 1.18 1.26
N TRP A 106 15.65 2.22 0.45
CA TRP A 106 15.60 2.06 -1.01
C TRP A 106 16.94 1.61 -1.60
N ARG A 107 18.06 2.03 -1.01
CA ARG A 107 19.39 1.52 -1.36
C ARG A 107 19.51 0.04 -1.07
N ASP A 108 19.04 -0.40 0.10
CA ASP A 108 19.02 -1.82 0.45
C ASP A 108 18.10 -2.62 -0.50
N VAL A 109 16.92 -2.09 -0.84
CA VAL A 109 16.01 -2.67 -1.84
C VAL A 109 16.70 -2.85 -3.18
N LEU A 110 17.37 -1.82 -3.69
CA LEU A 110 18.08 -1.89 -4.97
C LEU A 110 19.26 -2.88 -4.91
N ASN A 111 19.99 -2.93 -3.80
CA ASN A 111 21.05 -3.93 -3.58
C ASN A 111 20.48 -5.36 -3.58
N LYS A 112 19.35 -5.59 -2.90
CA LYS A 112 18.64 -6.87 -2.94
C LYS A 112 18.15 -7.18 -4.36
N HIS A 113 17.56 -6.21 -5.07
CA HIS A 113 17.13 -6.37 -6.45
C HIS A 113 18.29 -6.75 -7.41
N LEU A 114 19.49 -6.23 -7.18
CA LEU A 114 20.67 -6.61 -7.97
C LEU A 114 21.11 -8.07 -7.76
N SER A 115 20.90 -8.62 -6.56
CA SER A 115 21.31 -9.99 -6.21
C SER A 115 20.20 -11.02 -6.46
N ARG A 116 18.96 -10.68 -6.13
CA ARG A 116 17.74 -11.46 -6.37
C ARG A 116 16.65 -10.50 -6.88
N PRO A 117 16.44 -10.42 -8.21
CA PRO A 117 15.55 -9.41 -8.76
C PRO A 117 14.10 -9.59 -8.34
N PHE A 118 13.51 -8.50 -7.86
CA PHE A 118 12.07 -8.35 -7.71
C PHE A 118 11.43 -8.18 -9.08
N HIS A 119 10.22 -8.74 -9.27
CA HIS A 119 9.45 -8.56 -10.52
C HIS A 119 8.31 -7.57 -10.34
N VAL A 120 7.86 -7.34 -9.11
CA VAL A 120 6.73 -6.47 -8.77
C VAL A 120 6.91 -5.86 -7.39
N MET A 121 6.41 -4.64 -7.21
CA MET A 121 6.36 -3.91 -5.94
C MET A 121 4.90 -3.68 -5.58
N LEU A 122 4.54 -3.99 -4.34
CA LEU A 122 3.21 -3.78 -3.80
C LEU A 122 3.28 -2.65 -2.78
N GLY A 123 2.46 -1.62 -2.99
CA GLY A 123 2.36 -0.48 -2.08
C GLY A 123 1.20 -0.67 -1.10
N GLY A 124 1.47 -0.61 0.20
CA GLY A 124 0.49 -0.76 1.29
C GLY A 124 0.12 0.56 1.95
N GLY A 125 -0.21 1.59 1.17
CA GLY A 125 -0.58 2.92 1.70
C GLY A 125 0.57 3.93 1.83
N ASP A 126 0.20 5.21 1.90
CA ASP A 126 1.09 6.36 2.12
C ASP A 126 2.33 6.44 1.21
N GLN A 127 2.11 6.50 -0.11
CA GLN A 127 3.23 6.52 -1.06
C GLN A 127 3.68 7.92 -1.50
N ILE A 128 2.77 8.90 -1.52
CA ILE A 128 2.97 10.21 -2.16
C ILE A 128 2.73 11.40 -1.20
N TYR A 129 2.26 11.16 0.04
CA TYR A 129 2.12 12.19 1.10
C TYR A 129 1.50 13.51 0.59
N ASN A 130 0.26 13.42 0.09
CA ASN A 130 -0.46 14.57 -0.47
C ASN A 130 -1.11 15.45 0.60
N ASP A 131 -1.00 15.10 1.88
CA ASP A 131 -1.34 15.94 3.04
C ASP A 131 -0.64 17.31 3.00
N ALA A 132 0.51 17.38 2.34
CA ALA A 132 1.20 18.64 2.07
C ALA A 132 0.32 19.68 1.34
N ALA A 133 -0.73 19.26 0.62
CA ALA A 133 -1.72 20.16 0.00
C ALA A 133 -2.27 21.15 1.03
N MET A 134 -2.48 20.72 2.27
CA MET A 134 -3.04 21.55 3.34
C MET A 134 -2.16 22.76 3.72
N ARG A 135 -0.88 22.73 3.36
CA ARG A 135 0.12 23.76 3.70
C ARG A 135 0.64 24.51 2.48
N ASP A 136 0.85 23.77 1.40
CA ASP A 136 1.57 24.22 0.20
C ASP A 136 0.65 24.83 -0.85
N THR A 137 -0.66 24.81 -0.61
CA THR A 137 -1.67 25.52 -1.41
C THR A 137 -2.07 26.84 -0.74
N THR A 138 -2.69 27.72 -1.51
CA THR A 138 -3.24 29.01 -1.10
C THR A 138 -4.72 28.87 -0.81
N TYR A 139 -5.56 28.61 -1.82
CA TYR A 139 -7.01 28.61 -1.70
C TYR A 139 -7.51 27.46 -0.82
N PHE A 140 -6.98 26.26 -1.02
CA PHE A 140 -7.38 25.12 -0.20
C PHE A 140 -6.97 25.33 1.27
N LYS A 141 -5.76 25.82 1.52
CA LYS A 141 -5.31 26.19 2.88
C LYS A 141 -6.16 27.28 3.52
N GLU A 142 -6.53 28.34 2.81
CA GLU A 142 -7.42 29.39 3.31
C GLU A 142 -8.79 28.83 3.71
N TRP A 143 -9.36 27.95 2.87
CA TRP A 143 -10.58 27.23 3.19
C TRP A 143 -10.42 26.38 4.46
N LEU A 144 -9.32 25.64 4.60
CA LEU A 144 -9.04 24.85 5.82
C LEU A 144 -9.00 25.73 7.08
N GLN A 145 -8.48 26.96 6.98
CA GLN A 145 -8.36 27.92 8.07
C GLN A 145 -9.66 28.66 8.41
N THR A 146 -10.74 28.45 7.65
CA THR A 146 -12.05 29.03 7.93
C THR A 146 -12.58 28.55 9.28
N LYS A 147 -12.80 29.49 10.21
CA LYS A 147 -13.22 29.18 11.59
C LYS A 147 -14.71 28.91 11.74
N ASN A 148 -15.55 29.50 10.90
CA ASN A 148 -17.00 29.34 10.97
C ASN A 148 -17.41 28.01 10.29
N PRO A 149 -17.94 27.02 11.03
CA PRO A 149 -18.24 25.70 10.47
C PRO A 149 -19.32 25.72 9.39
N GLU A 150 -20.38 26.52 9.57
CA GLU A 150 -21.45 26.67 8.58
C GLU A 150 -20.93 27.29 7.28
N HIS A 151 -20.09 28.31 7.39
CA HIS A 151 -19.46 28.92 6.22
C HIS A 151 -18.52 27.94 5.52
N LYS A 152 -17.67 27.23 6.28
CA LYS A 152 -16.74 26.23 5.76
C LYS A 152 -17.46 25.10 5.04
N HIS A 153 -18.58 24.62 5.60
CA HIS A 153 -19.37 23.53 5.03
C HIS A 153 -20.13 23.95 3.75
N ARG A 154 -20.56 25.20 3.65
CA ARG A 154 -21.29 25.72 2.48
C ARG A 154 -20.38 26.27 1.38
N ALA A 155 -19.08 26.38 1.63
CA ALA A 155 -18.12 26.89 0.67
C ALA A 155 -18.11 26.04 -0.61
N ASP A 156 -18.04 26.72 -1.75
CA ASP A 156 -17.94 26.09 -3.05
C ASP A 156 -16.52 25.65 -3.37
N PHE A 157 -16.41 24.60 -4.18
CA PHE A 157 -15.15 24.23 -4.80
C PHE A 157 -14.98 25.08 -6.07
N THR A 158 -14.22 26.17 -5.96
CA THR A 158 -14.07 27.14 -7.06
C THR A 158 -13.12 26.62 -8.14
N GLU A 159 -13.23 27.17 -9.35
CA GLU A 159 -12.36 26.80 -10.47
C GLU A 159 -10.89 27.11 -10.17
N GLU A 160 -10.59 28.19 -9.43
CA GLU A 160 -9.23 28.54 -9.02
C GLU A 160 -8.65 27.55 -8.01
N MET A 161 -9.46 27.09 -7.06
CA MET A 161 -9.06 26.05 -6.11
C MET A 161 -8.81 24.72 -6.83
N GLN A 162 -9.67 24.38 -7.79
CA GLN A 162 -9.46 23.21 -8.64
C GLN A 162 -8.15 23.33 -9.43
N ASP A 163 -7.91 24.47 -10.08
CA ASP A 163 -6.70 24.70 -10.88
C ASP A 163 -5.41 24.60 -10.05
N GLU A 164 -5.42 25.17 -8.86
CA GLU A 164 -4.33 25.08 -7.88
C GLU A 164 -4.08 23.63 -7.45
N LEU A 165 -5.14 22.90 -7.07
CA LEU A 165 -5.01 21.52 -6.62
C LEU A 165 -4.57 20.59 -7.74
N GLU A 166 -5.06 20.77 -8.96
CA GLU A 166 -4.60 19.96 -10.09
C GLU A 166 -3.13 20.18 -10.41
N SER A 167 -2.67 21.44 -10.36
CA SER A 167 -1.25 21.76 -10.51
C SER A 167 -0.42 21.14 -9.38
N PHE A 168 -0.88 21.27 -8.13
CA PHE A 168 -0.24 20.64 -6.98
C PHE A 168 -0.13 19.11 -7.14
N TYR A 169 -1.23 18.41 -7.45
CA TYR A 169 -1.20 16.95 -7.59
C TYR A 169 -0.30 16.51 -8.75
N LEU A 170 -0.35 17.17 -9.89
CA LEU A 170 0.54 16.90 -11.02
C LEU A 170 2.02 17.02 -10.61
N ASP A 171 2.38 18.12 -9.96
CA ASP A 171 3.76 18.40 -9.56
C ASP A 171 4.24 17.44 -8.46
N ARG A 172 3.38 17.13 -7.48
CA ARG A 172 3.69 16.18 -6.40
C ARG A 172 3.94 14.79 -6.93
N TYR A 173 3.05 14.27 -7.77
CA TYR A 173 3.25 12.97 -8.40
C TYR A 173 4.52 12.96 -9.26
N SER A 174 4.75 14.00 -10.06
CA SER A 174 5.95 14.11 -10.91
C SER A 174 7.24 14.14 -10.09
N MET A 175 7.28 14.89 -8.99
CA MET A 175 8.39 14.94 -8.05
C MET A 175 8.65 13.56 -7.43
N TRP A 176 7.63 12.93 -6.84
CA TRP A 176 7.78 11.63 -6.20
C TRP A 176 8.27 10.54 -7.15
N PHE A 177 7.73 10.48 -8.36
CA PHE A 177 8.13 9.45 -9.33
C PHE A 177 9.49 9.72 -10.00
N SER A 178 10.06 10.92 -9.84
CA SER A 178 11.37 11.27 -10.41
C SER A 178 12.50 11.39 -9.38
N GLN A 179 12.19 11.39 -8.08
CA GLN A 179 13.20 11.65 -7.05
C GLN A 179 13.90 10.40 -6.51
N GLY A 180 15.20 10.56 -6.22
CA GLY A 180 15.99 9.66 -5.40
C GLY A 180 16.04 8.21 -5.87
N LEU A 181 16.26 7.31 -4.91
CA LEU A 181 16.29 5.87 -5.19
C LEU A 181 14.89 5.28 -5.39
N PHE A 182 13.86 5.98 -4.93
CA PHE A 182 12.47 5.60 -5.16
C PHE A 182 12.08 5.67 -6.64
N GLY A 183 12.36 6.78 -7.33
CA GLY A 183 12.14 6.90 -8.78
C GLY A 183 12.93 5.85 -9.57
N MET A 184 14.16 5.55 -9.14
CA MET A 184 14.98 4.48 -9.71
C MET A 184 14.36 3.10 -9.51
N ALA A 185 13.79 2.81 -8.34
CA ALA A 185 13.09 1.56 -8.06
C ALA A 185 11.83 1.44 -8.93
N ASN A 186 11.01 2.50 -9.03
CA ASN A 186 9.80 2.51 -9.88
C ASN A 186 10.09 2.30 -11.36
N SER A 187 11.24 2.78 -11.86
CA SER A 187 11.65 2.53 -13.26
C SER A 187 12.01 1.07 -13.55
N GLN A 188 12.19 0.26 -12.50
CA GLN A 188 12.61 -1.14 -12.58
C GLN A 188 11.59 -2.11 -11.99
N ILE A 189 10.62 -1.61 -11.20
CA ILE A 189 9.64 -2.39 -10.43
C ILE A 189 8.27 -1.63 -10.33
N PRO A 190 7.12 -2.16 -10.82
CA PRO A 190 5.78 -1.48 -10.84
C PRO A 190 5.03 -1.36 -9.47
N MET A 191 4.09 -0.39 -9.20
CA MET A 191 3.45 -0.10 -7.84
C MET A 191 1.99 0.58 -7.75
N GLY A 192 1.36 0.82 -6.55
CA GLY A 192 -0.08 1.28 -6.21
C GLY A 192 -0.37 2.14 -4.88
N TYR A 193 -1.64 2.45 -4.41
CA TYR A 193 -2.14 3.67 -3.62
C TYR A 193 -3.02 3.54 -2.28
N GLY A 194 -3.40 4.65 -1.55
CA GLY A 194 -4.25 4.81 -0.28
C GLY A 194 -4.82 6.26 0.08
N SER A 195 -5.58 6.57 1.18
CA SER A 195 -6.20 7.95 1.54
C SER A 195 -6.90 8.19 2.96
N TYR A 196 -7.74 9.29 3.21
CA TYR A 196 -8.20 10.00 4.49
C TYR A 196 -9.73 10.10 4.97
N PRO A 197 -10.10 10.40 6.26
CA PRO A 197 -11.43 10.18 6.95
C PRO A 197 -12.75 10.94 6.59
N HIS A 198 -13.92 10.39 7.04
CA HIS A 198 -15.33 10.59 6.60
C HIS A 198 -16.05 11.95 6.80
N HIS A 199 -16.12 12.53 8.00
CA HIS A 199 -16.94 13.74 8.28
C HIS A 199 -16.52 15.00 7.50
N PHE A 200 -15.32 15.01 6.93
CA PHE A 200 -14.81 16.05 6.05
C PHE A 200 -15.09 15.78 4.56
N MET A 201 -15.23 14.50 4.15
CA MET A 201 -15.30 14.09 2.75
C MET A 201 -16.59 14.53 2.02
N SER A 202 -17.68 14.78 2.76
CA SER A 202 -18.98 15.16 2.18
C SER A 202 -19.09 16.63 1.77
N THR A 203 -18.12 17.49 2.11
CA THR A 203 -18.14 18.89 1.68
C THR A 203 -17.83 19.01 0.19
N ARG A 204 -18.36 20.04 -0.48
CA ARG A 204 -18.10 20.28 -1.92
C ARG A 204 -16.60 20.37 -2.22
N VAL A 205 -15.86 21.05 -1.36
CA VAL A 205 -14.40 21.20 -1.46
C VAL A 205 -13.68 19.86 -1.36
N PHE A 206 -14.02 19.00 -0.39
CA PHE A 206 -13.37 17.68 -0.28
C PHE A 206 -13.80 16.69 -1.37
N THR A 207 -15.05 16.74 -1.82
CA THR A 207 -15.50 15.97 -2.98
C THR A 207 -14.70 16.37 -4.23
N GLY A 208 -14.51 17.67 -4.44
CA GLY A 208 -13.65 18.21 -5.51
C GLY A 208 -12.19 17.78 -5.38
N LEU A 209 -11.60 17.88 -4.19
CA LEU A 209 -10.27 17.35 -3.89
C LEU A 209 -10.17 15.86 -4.19
N GLY A 210 -11.18 15.07 -3.81
CA GLY A 210 -11.26 13.64 -4.06
C GLY A 210 -11.27 13.31 -5.54
N ALA A 211 -12.03 14.05 -6.35
CA ALA A 211 -12.05 13.90 -7.81
C ALA A 211 -10.68 14.22 -8.43
N VAL A 212 -10.03 15.31 -8.01
CA VAL A 212 -8.67 15.67 -8.45
C VAL A 212 -7.68 14.58 -8.06
N ALA A 213 -7.71 14.12 -6.81
CA ALA A 213 -6.84 13.07 -6.31
C ALA A 213 -7.02 11.76 -7.09
N PHE A 214 -8.26 11.36 -7.34
CA PHE A 214 -8.59 10.14 -8.08
C PHE A 214 -8.11 10.22 -9.54
N LYS A 215 -8.25 11.38 -10.21
CA LYS A 215 -7.70 11.59 -11.56
C LYS A 215 -6.20 11.31 -11.60
N TYR A 216 -5.42 11.91 -10.71
CA TYR A 216 -3.95 11.74 -10.72
C TYR A 216 -3.51 10.37 -10.22
N TYR A 217 -4.26 9.76 -9.30
CA TYR A 217 -4.10 8.36 -8.93
C TYR A 217 -4.22 7.43 -10.15
N MET A 218 -5.29 7.59 -10.95
CA MET A 218 -5.49 6.80 -12.17
C MET A 218 -4.35 7.01 -13.18
N LEU A 219 -3.95 8.27 -13.41
CA LEU A 219 -2.90 8.60 -14.38
C LEU A 219 -1.52 8.07 -14.00
N PHE A 220 -1.11 8.20 -12.73
CA PHE A 220 0.25 7.86 -12.29
C PHE A 220 0.40 6.42 -11.79
N GLN A 221 -0.60 5.89 -11.09
CA GLN A 221 -0.47 4.59 -10.40
C GLN A 221 -1.15 3.46 -11.15
N HIS A 222 -2.31 3.70 -11.76
CA HIS A 222 -2.95 2.73 -12.66
C HIS A 222 -2.53 2.89 -14.12
N GLN A 223 -1.82 3.98 -14.47
CA GLN A 223 -1.40 4.28 -15.85
C GLN A 223 -2.61 4.25 -16.81
N SER A 224 -3.71 4.86 -16.39
CA SER A 224 -5.00 4.78 -17.06
C SER A 224 -5.81 6.08 -16.85
N VAL A 225 -6.99 6.14 -17.44
CA VAL A 225 -7.97 7.22 -17.28
C VAL A 225 -9.26 6.66 -16.67
N VAL A 226 -10.04 7.54 -16.06
CA VAL A 226 -11.28 7.17 -15.35
C VAL A 226 -12.28 6.45 -16.26
N SER A 227 -12.35 6.81 -17.54
CA SER A 227 -13.29 6.24 -18.52
C SER A 227 -12.94 4.83 -18.99
N GLU A 228 -11.71 4.35 -18.74
CA GLU A 228 -11.35 2.97 -19.04
C GLU A 228 -12.05 2.01 -18.06
N THR A 229 -12.26 0.78 -18.51
CA THR A 229 -13.04 -0.24 -17.78
C THR A 229 -12.28 -1.57 -17.74
N GLN A 230 -12.92 -2.62 -17.20
CA GLN A 230 -12.39 -3.99 -17.23
C GLN A 230 -12.15 -4.53 -18.66
N ARG A 231 -12.71 -3.89 -19.69
CA ARG A 231 -12.42 -4.22 -21.08
C ARG A 231 -11.01 -3.81 -21.48
N ASP A 232 -10.53 -2.71 -20.90
CA ASP A 232 -9.23 -2.11 -21.19
C ASP A 232 -8.15 -2.66 -20.25
N GLU A 233 -8.49 -2.87 -18.97
CA GLU A 233 -7.63 -3.50 -17.96
C GLU A 233 -8.36 -4.69 -17.29
N PRO A 234 -8.20 -5.92 -17.83
CA PRO A 234 -8.91 -7.11 -17.34
C PRO A 234 -8.62 -7.51 -15.89
N SER A 235 -7.51 -7.02 -15.31
CA SER A 235 -7.19 -7.25 -13.91
C SER A 235 -8.06 -6.45 -12.96
N TRP A 236 -8.75 -5.40 -13.42
CA TRP A 236 -9.64 -4.64 -12.54
C TRP A 236 -10.87 -5.42 -12.11
N VAL A 237 -11.28 -5.14 -10.87
CA VAL A 237 -12.51 -5.60 -10.24
C VAL A 237 -13.23 -4.34 -9.80
N LEU A 238 -14.10 -3.83 -10.67
CA LEU A 238 -14.81 -2.58 -10.41
C LEU A 238 -15.92 -2.80 -9.38
N GLY A 239 -16.09 -1.83 -8.48
CA GLY A 239 -17.18 -1.82 -7.51
C GLY A 239 -18.56 -1.81 -8.18
N ALA A 240 -19.58 -2.16 -7.41
CA ALA A 240 -20.96 -2.29 -7.88
C ALA A 240 -21.59 -0.94 -8.23
N SER A 241 -21.23 0.11 -7.51
CA SER A 241 -21.76 1.46 -7.69
C SER A 241 -20.70 2.53 -7.39
N PRO A 242 -20.86 3.75 -7.92
CA PRO A 242 -19.98 4.85 -7.55
C PRO A 242 -19.96 5.08 -6.05
N GLY A 243 -18.77 5.34 -5.52
CA GLY A 243 -18.58 5.63 -4.10
C GLY A 243 -19.22 6.97 -3.71
N PRO A 244 -19.59 7.14 -2.42
CA PRO A 244 -20.43 8.25 -1.97
C PRO A 244 -19.76 9.64 -2.03
N TYR A 245 -18.43 9.70 -2.13
CA TYR A 245 -17.67 10.96 -2.13
C TYR A 245 -16.99 11.23 -3.46
N ILE A 246 -16.20 10.28 -3.96
CA ILE A 246 -15.43 10.47 -5.19
C ILE A 246 -16.36 10.37 -6.42
N ASN A 247 -17.56 9.77 -6.26
CA ASN A 247 -18.52 9.52 -7.33
C ASN A 247 -17.93 8.70 -8.49
N GLU A 248 -16.99 7.81 -8.17
CA GLU A 248 -16.36 6.87 -9.09
C GLU A 248 -16.47 5.43 -8.58
N LEU A 249 -16.38 4.44 -9.48
CA LEU A 249 -16.33 3.03 -9.06
C LEU A 249 -14.99 2.74 -8.36
N SER A 250 -15.01 1.89 -7.32
CA SER A 250 -13.77 1.40 -6.71
C SER A 250 -12.92 0.63 -7.73
N ARG A 251 -11.58 0.73 -7.61
CA ARG A 251 -10.58 0.15 -8.52
C ARG A 251 -9.77 -0.95 -7.85
N SER A 252 -10.46 -1.98 -7.36
CA SER A 252 -9.80 -3.20 -6.86
C SER A 252 -9.14 -3.96 -8.03
N VAL A 253 -8.13 -4.78 -7.73
CA VAL A 253 -7.35 -5.53 -8.73
C VAL A 253 -7.26 -7.01 -8.37
N PHE A 254 -7.41 -7.88 -9.36
CA PHE A 254 -7.14 -9.31 -9.28
C PHE A 254 -6.23 -9.74 -10.43
N MET A 255 -5.07 -10.31 -10.10
CA MET A 255 -4.11 -10.78 -11.11
C MET A 255 -3.25 -11.93 -10.61
N PHE A 256 -2.57 -12.62 -11.52
CA PHE A 256 -1.62 -13.68 -11.18
C PHE A 256 -0.18 -13.15 -11.13
N LEU A 257 0.47 -13.31 -9.98
CA LEU A 257 1.90 -13.03 -9.78
C LEU A 257 2.72 -14.31 -10.05
N GLY A 258 2.46 -14.91 -11.20
CA GLY A 258 2.93 -16.24 -11.60
C GLY A 258 1.88 -17.33 -11.39
N ARG A 259 2.16 -18.53 -11.90
CA ARG A 259 1.15 -19.61 -12.05
C ARG A 259 0.48 -20.04 -10.73
N LYS A 260 1.20 -19.95 -9.61
CA LYS A 260 0.75 -20.48 -8.32
C LYS A 260 0.28 -19.41 -7.33
N VAL A 261 0.48 -18.12 -7.65
CA VAL A 261 0.24 -17.01 -6.72
C VAL A 261 -0.70 -16.01 -7.40
N ALA A 262 -1.83 -15.74 -6.76
CA ALA A 262 -2.74 -14.66 -7.14
C ALA A 262 -2.58 -13.48 -6.16
N LEU A 263 -2.89 -12.29 -6.64
CA LEU A 263 -3.00 -11.05 -5.87
C LEU A 263 -4.43 -10.55 -5.97
N LEU A 264 -5.02 -10.22 -4.83
CA LEU A 264 -6.21 -9.38 -4.71
C LEU A 264 -5.79 -8.09 -4.00
N GLY A 265 -5.79 -6.96 -4.69
CA GLY A 265 -5.64 -5.64 -4.06
C GLY A 265 -7.00 -4.98 -3.94
N LEU A 266 -7.43 -4.67 -2.71
CA LEU A 266 -8.72 -4.02 -2.50
C LEU A 266 -8.59 -2.50 -2.47
N ASP A 267 -9.44 -1.84 -3.25
CA ASP A 267 -9.71 -0.42 -3.07
C ASP A 267 -10.69 -0.24 -1.91
N CYS A 268 -10.12 -0.21 -0.71
CA CYS A 268 -10.84 0.02 0.54
C CYS A 268 -11.15 1.50 0.79
N ARG A 269 -11.15 2.32 -0.27
CA ARG A 269 -11.20 3.77 -0.14
C ARG A 269 -12.35 4.41 -0.88
N THR A 270 -12.51 4.08 -2.16
CA THR A 270 -13.45 4.79 -3.02
C THR A 270 -14.89 4.70 -2.49
N GLU A 271 -15.25 3.55 -1.90
CA GLU A 271 -16.57 3.31 -1.28
C GLU A 271 -16.63 3.61 0.22
N ARG A 272 -15.49 3.88 0.89
CA ARG A 272 -15.41 3.91 2.35
C ARG A 272 -16.28 5.02 2.95
N MET A 273 -17.14 4.62 3.87
CA MET A 273 -17.87 5.45 4.82
C MET A 273 -17.39 5.19 6.25
N ARG A 274 -18.00 5.84 7.23
CA ARG A 274 -17.67 5.63 8.65
C ARG A 274 -17.90 4.19 9.11
N ASP A 275 -19.01 3.58 8.71
CA ASP A 275 -19.43 2.27 9.23
C ASP A 275 -19.34 1.14 8.19
N GLU A 276 -18.81 1.43 7.00
CA GLU A 276 -18.72 0.50 5.86
C GLU A 276 -17.48 0.84 5.01
N VAL A 277 -16.62 -0.14 4.73
CA VAL A 277 -15.41 0.04 3.91
C VAL A 277 -15.69 -0.24 2.43
N LEU A 278 -16.37 -1.34 2.12
CA LEU A 278 -16.94 -1.62 0.80
C LEU A 278 -18.39 -2.09 0.92
N SER A 279 -19.20 -1.79 -0.09
CA SER A 279 -20.57 -2.31 -0.14
C SER A 279 -20.58 -3.83 -0.30
N GLN A 280 -21.61 -4.49 0.26
CA GLN A 280 -21.80 -5.94 0.11
C GLN A 280 -21.78 -6.37 -1.37
N GLN A 281 -22.40 -5.59 -2.26
CA GLN A 281 -22.44 -5.90 -3.69
C GLN A 281 -21.05 -5.85 -4.33
N SER A 282 -20.20 -4.90 -3.95
CA SER A 282 -18.80 -4.86 -4.39
C SER A 282 -18.01 -6.05 -3.88
N TYR A 283 -18.26 -6.48 -2.64
CA TYR A 283 -17.65 -7.71 -2.13
C TYR A 283 -18.10 -8.96 -2.90
N ASP A 284 -19.38 -9.08 -3.25
CA ASP A 284 -19.89 -10.20 -4.04
C ASP A 284 -19.14 -10.29 -5.39
N ILE A 285 -18.96 -9.15 -6.08
CA ILE A 285 -18.16 -9.07 -7.32
C ILE A 285 -16.70 -9.53 -7.09
N VAL A 286 -16.08 -9.07 -6.00
CA VAL A 286 -14.71 -9.45 -5.63
C VAL A 286 -14.58 -10.95 -5.36
N PHE A 287 -15.48 -11.53 -4.57
CA PHE A 287 -15.43 -12.93 -4.23
C PHE A 287 -15.83 -13.81 -5.41
N ASP A 288 -16.76 -13.40 -6.26
CA ASP A 288 -17.06 -14.07 -7.52
C ASP A 288 -15.86 -14.09 -8.47
N ARG A 289 -15.11 -12.98 -8.55
CA ARG A 289 -13.84 -12.96 -9.29
C ARG A 289 -12.84 -13.94 -8.69
N CYS A 290 -12.65 -13.95 -7.37
CA CYS A 290 -11.75 -14.90 -6.71
C CYS A 290 -12.19 -16.35 -6.93
N ARG A 291 -13.47 -16.66 -6.73
CA ARG A 291 -14.04 -18.01 -6.88
C ARG A 291 -13.99 -18.48 -8.33
N SER A 292 -14.13 -17.60 -9.32
CA SER A 292 -14.01 -17.98 -10.74
C SER A 292 -12.57 -18.21 -11.17
N GLN A 293 -11.63 -17.36 -10.76
CA GLN A 293 -10.25 -17.37 -11.25
C GLN A 293 -9.32 -18.30 -10.44
N ILE A 294 -9.56 -18.50 -9.15
CA ILE A 294 -8.72 -19.39 -8.33
C ILE A 294 -9.05 -20.85 -8.67
N ILE A 295 -8.07 -21.53 -9.27
CA ILE A 295 -8.19 -22.91 -9.71
C ILE A 295 -7.64 -23.83 -8.64
N LYS A 296 -8.52 -24.64 -8.03
CA LYS A 296 -8.16 -25.63 -7.01
C LYS A 296 -7.12 -26.60 -7.58
N GLY A 297 -6.01 -26.77 -6.84
CA GLY A 297 -4.91 -27.64 -7.26
C GLY A 297 -3.84 -26.95 -8.11
N GLU A 298 -4.12 -25.80 -8.71
CA GLU A 298 -3.17 -25.01 -9.49
C GLU A 298 -2.73 -23.75 -8.76
N THR A 299 -3.67 -22.87 -8.41
CA THR A 299 -3.41 -21.71 -7.55
C THR A 299 -3.16 -22.21 -6.12
N LYS A 300 -2.01 -21.88 -5.55
CA LYS A 300 -1.59 -22.34 -4.21
C LYS A 300 -1.65 -21.25 -3.17
N HIS A 301 -1.52 -19.99 -3.58
CA HIS A 301 -1.48 -18.84 -2.69
C HIS A 301 -2.30 -17.68 -3.25
N LEU A 302 -3.09 -17.04 -2.39
CA LEU A 302 -3.70 -15.73 -2.63
C LEU A 302 -3.07 -14.71 -1.67
N ILE A 303 -2.47 -13.68 -2.21
CA ILE A 303 -2.02 -12.50 -1.45
C ILE A 303 -3.16 -11.49 -1.49
N VAL A 304 -3.62 -11.05 -0.32
CA VAL A 304 -4.62 -9.98 -0.19
C VAL A 304 -3.90 -8.72 0.27
N LEU A 305 -3.99 -7.64 -0.48
CA LEU A 305 -3.37 -6.36 -0.16
C LEU A 305 -4.44 -5.38 0.35
N LEU A 306 -4.24 -4.90 1.58
CA LEU A 306 -5.05 -3.89 2.24
C LEU A 306 -4.17 -2.68 2.59
N GLY A 307 -4.75 -1.47 2.61
CA GLY A 307 -4.01 -0.26 3.00
C GLY A 307 -3.53 -0.30 4.45
N VAL A 308 -4.39 -0.72 5.37
CA VAL A 308 -4.10 -0.83 6.81
C VAL A 308 -4.21 -2.27 7.32
N PRO A 309 -3.56 -2.62 8.44
CA PRO A 309 -3.53 -3.98 8.94
C PRO A 309 -4.89 -4.44 9.46
N ILE A 310 -5.24 -5.70 9.18
CA ILE A 310 -6.50 -6.30 9.60
C ILE A 310 -6.37 -7.14 10.87
N ALA A 311 -5.18 -7.70 11.14
CA ALA A 311 -4.83 -8.36 12.40
C ALA A 311 -3.74 -7.56 13.11
N TYR A 312 -4.14 -6.72 14.06
CA TYR A 312 -3.28 -5.75 14.73
C TYR A 312 -3.75 -5.51 16.18
N PRO A 313 -2.87 -5.04 17.10
CA PRO A 313 -3.28 -4.69 18.46
C PRO A 313 -4.45 -3.70 18.46
N ARG A 314 -5.49 -4.00 19.25
CA ARG A 314 -6.69 -3.16 19.35
C ARG A 314 -6.35 -1.84 20.03
N LEU A 315 -6.66 -0.74 19.35
CA LEU A 315 -6.30 0.60 19.79
C LEU A 315 -7.40 1.35 20.56
N ASN A 316 -8.58 0.75 20.76
CA ASN A 316 -9.74 1.38 21.42
C ASN A 316 -9.43 1.94 22.83
N PHE A 317 -8.37 1.46 23.49
CA PHE A 317 -7.96 2.01 24.79
C PHE A 317 -7.28 3.38 24.65
N LEU A 318 -6.61 3.65 23.53
CA LEU A 318 -5.99 4.95 23.25
C LEU A 318 -7.06 6.02 23.15
N GLU A 319 -8.21 5.72 22.56
CA GLU A 319 -9.37 6.62 22.53
C GLU A 319 -9.75 7.07 23.96
N ASN A 320 -9.89 6.12 24.89
CA ASN A 320 -10.21 6.41 26.29
C ASN A 320 -9.13 7.22 27.04
N ILE A 321 -7.85 6.99 26.72
CA ILE A 321 -6.73 7.75 27.31
C ILE A 321 -6.72 9.17 26.73
N LEU A 322 -6.83 9.30 25.40
CA LEU A 322 -6.79 10.57 24.69
C LEU A 322 -8.02 11.43 24.99
N THR A 323 -9.18 10.84 25.26
CA THR A 323 -10.39 11.59 25.65
C THR A 323 -10.49 11.86 27.16
N SER A 324 -9.61 11.26 27.99
CA SER A 324 -9.60 11.47 29.43
C SER A 324 -9.26 12.91 29.84
N ARG A 325 -9.94 13.40 30.88
CA ARG A 325 -9.71 14.73 31.50
C ARG A 325 -8.31 14.88 32.10
N VAL A 326 -7.63 13.77 32.38
CA VAL A 326 -6.25 13.76 32.90
C VAL A 326 -5.23 14.23 31.86
N MET A 327 -5.55 14.07 30.56
CA MET A 327 -4.71 14.56 29.47
C MET A 327 -4.95 16.05 29.17
N ASP A 328 -5.95 16.70 29.77
CA ASP A 328 -6.31 18.09 29.47
C ASP A 328 -5.17 19.09 29.73
N PRO A 329 -4.34 18.98 30.80
CA PRO A 329 -3.17 19.84 30.98
C PRO A 329 -2.13 19.66 29.87
N ILE A 330 -1.90 18.42 29.43
CA ILE A 330 -0.94 18.09 28.37
C ILE A 330 -1.46 18.58 27.01
N LYS A 331 -2.76 18.41 26.74
CA LYS A 331 -3.43 18.96 25.54
C LYS A 331 -3.41 20.48 25.53
N ALA A 332 -3.60 21.12 26.68
CA ALA A 332 -3.53 22.58 26.80
C ALA A 332 -2.12 23.10 26.50
N ILE A 333 -1.07 22.40 26.95
CA ILE A 333 0.33 22.72 26.62
C ILE A 333 0.65 22.40 25.14
N GLY A 334 0.05 21.36 24.56
CA GLY A 334 0.14 21.09 23.11
C GLY A 334 -0.52 22.17 22.26
N ARG A 335 -1.62 22.77 22.74
CA ARG A 335 -2.34 23.87 22.08
C ARG A 335 -1.60 25.21 22.09
N THR A 336 -0.61 25.41 22.98
CA THR A 336 0.21 26.63 23.02
C THR A 336 1.38 26.62 22.03
N GLY A 337 1.51 25.57 21.20
CA GLY A 337 2.49 25.51 20.12
C GLY A 337 3.94 25.24 20.54
N LEU A 338 4.18 24.94 21.82
CA LEU A 338 5.51 24.67 22.38
C LEU A 338 5.95 23.19 22.24
N LEU A 339 5.02 22.29 21.90
CA LEU A 339 5.31 20.90 21.55
C LEU A 339 4.73 20.63 20.16
N GLY A 340 5.59 20.58 19.14
CA GLY A 340 5.18 20.29 17.78
C GLY A 340 4.60 18.87 17.63
N GLY A 341 3.41 18.78 17.00
CA GLY A 341 3.01 17.58 16.25
C GLY A 341 2.05 16.58 16.90
N PHE A 342 1.14 16.96 17.82
CA PHE A 342 0.16 16.02 18.42
C PHE A 342 -1.32 16.43 18.35
N VAL A 343 -1.69 17.45 17.56
CA VAL A 343 -3.08 17.94 17.51
C VAL A 343 -3.51 18.15 16.06
N ASN A 344 -4.60 17.50 15.65
CA ASN A 344 -5.18 17.70 14.34
C ASN A 344 -5.77 19.12 14.27
N LYS A 345 -5.42 19.87 13.22
CA LYS A 345 -5.79 21.29 13.06
C LYS A 345 -7.26 21.50 12.65
N PHE A 346 -8.04 20.42 12.58
CA PHE A 346 -9.35 20.43 11.95
C PHE A 346 -10.53 20.59 12.90
N ASP A 347 -10.49 19.92 14.07
CA ASP A 347 -11.55 20.03 15.10
C ASP A 347 -11.01 20.04 16.55
N GLY A 348 -9.69 20.17 16.74
CA GLY A 348 -9.07 20.14 18.07
C GLY A 348 -8.99 18.76 18.73
N GLY A 349 -9.24 17.70 17.95
CA GLY A 349 -8.94 16.30 18.26
C GLY A 349 -7.46 15.94 18.01
N VAL A 350 -7.03 14.81 18.55
CA VAL A 350 -5.66 14.27 18.41
C VAL A 350 -5.62 13.43 17.13
N GLU A 351 -4.66 13.67 16.23
CA GLU A 351 -4.42 12.95 14.95
C GLU A 351 -4.50 11.42 15.10
N ILE A 352 -4.02 10.90 16.23
CA ILE A 352 -4.08 9.50 16.62
C ILE A 352 -5.52 8.95 16.60
N LEU A 353 -6.53 9.72 17.00
CA LEU A 353 -7.94 9.29 17.09
C LEU A 353 -8.55 9.00 15.71
N ASP A 354 -8.22 9.80 14.71
CA ASP A 354 -8.70 9.60 13.34
C ASP A 354 -8.05 8.33 12.74
N ASP A 355 -6.76 8.12 13.00
CA ASP A 355 -6.07 6.88 12.63
C ASP A 355 -6.72 5.66 13.32
N LEU A 356 -7.15 5.78 14.59
CA LEU A 356 -7.80 4.69 15.33
C LEU A 356 -9.09 4.21 14.65
N ASP A 357 -9.87 5.14 14.11
CA ASP A 357 -11.14 4.85 13.44
C ASP A 357 -10.92 4.25 12.05
N ASP A 358 -9.83 4.57 11.35
CA ASP A 358 -9.52 3.98 10.05
C ASP A 358 -9.09 2.50 10.10
N HIS A 359 -8.75 1.99 11.28
CA HIS A 359 -8.35 0.59 11.47
C HIS A 359 -9.54 -0.37 11.33
N TRP A 360 -9.28 -1.52 10.71
CA TRP A 360 -10.20 -2.66 10.71
C TRP A 360 -10.61 -3.12 12.12
N THR A 361 -9.76 -2.90 13.13
CA THR A 361 -10.04 -3.30 14.51
C THR A 361 -10.91 -2.31 15.28
N ALA A 362 -11.28 -1.17 14.67
CA ALA A 362 -12.21 -0.20 15.21
C ALA A 362 -13.58 -0.84 15.47
N LYS A 363 -14.33 -0.29 16.44
CA LYS A 363 -15.58 -0.92 16.91
C LYS A 363 -16.61 -1.06 15.78
N HIS A 364 -16.73 -0.04 14.93
CA HIS A 364 -17.71 0.02 13.84
C HIS A 364 -17.30 -0.86 12.64
N HIS A 365 -16.01 -1.05 12.36
CA HIS A 365 -15.54 -1.93 11.29
C HIS A 365 -15.54 -3.43 11.63
N LYS A 366 -15.69 -3.81 12.91
CA LYS A 366 -15.58 -5.22 13.33
C LYS A 366 -16.56 -6.18 12.65
N PRO A 367 -17.84 -5.87 12.44
CA PRO A 367 -18.76 -6.77 11.75
C PRO A 367 -18.28 -7.08 10.32
N GLU A 368 -17.99 -6.05 9.53
CA GLU A 368 -17.50 -6.16 8.15
C GLU A 368 -16.15 -6.88 8.10
N ARG A 369 -15.20 -6.49 8.97
CA ARG A 369 -13.91 -7.17 9.12
C ARG A 369 -14.09 -8.67 9.34
N ASN A 370 -14.92 -9.04 10.32
CA ASN A 370 -15.07 -10.43 10.72
C ASN A 370 -15.70 -11.24 9.60
N TRP A 371 -16.73 -10.69 8.96
CA TRP A 371 -17.33 -11.27 7.77
C TRP A 371 -16.31 -11.47 6.65
N PHE A 372 -15.51 -10.45 6.33
CA PHE A 372 -14.50 -10.53 5.28
C PHE A 372 -13.45 -11.62 5.54
N ILE A 373 -12.98 -11.75 6.79
CA ILE A 373 -12.07 -12.83 7.16
C ILE A 373 -12.75 -14.20 7.03
N GLN A 374 -14.01 -14.33 7.44
CA GLN A 374 -14.76 -15.59 7.30
C GLN A 374 -14.95 -15.97 5.82
N GLU A 375 -15.28 -15.03 4.95
CA GLU A 375 -15.35 -15.29 3.50
C GLU A 375 -14.00 -15.73 2.92
N LEU A 376 -12.90 -15.12 3.36
CA LEU A 376 -11.56 -15.58 2.99
C LEU A 376 -11.30 -17.01 3.50
N GLN A 377 -11.78 -17.38 4.70
CA GLN A 377 -11.60 -18.73 5.24
C GLN A 377 -12.38 -19.76 4.42
N GLU A 378 -13.60 -19.44 4.03
CA GLU A 378 -14.40 -20.26 3.14
C GLU A 378 -13.77 -20.40 1.75
N LEU A 379 -13.22 -19.31 1.21
CA LEU A 379 -12.47 -19.34 -0.03
C LEU A 379 -11.23 -20.23 0.08
N ALA A 380 -10.46 -20.09 1.17
CA ALA A 380 -9.28 -20.92 1.47
C ALA A 380 -9.64 -22.41 1.53
N ALA A 381 -10.73 -22.75 2.24
CA ALA A 381 -11.22 -24.12 2.36
C ALA A 381 -11.70 -24.69 1.03
N SER A 382 -12.58 -23.97 0.33
CA SER A 382 -13.21 -24.45 -0.91
C SER A 382 -12.20 -24.61 -2.05
N LYS A 383 -11.26 -23.66 -2.18
CA LYS A 383 -10.24 -23.65 -3.23
C LYS A 383 -8.94 -24.33 -2.83
N SER A 384 -8.77 -24.73 -1.57
CA SER A 384 -7.54 -25.31 -1.04
C SER A 384 -6.32 -24.40 -1.31
N VAL A 385 -6.48 -23.10 -1.03
CA VAL A 385 -5.49 -22.06 -1.25
C VAL A 385 -5.02 -21.48 0.08
N ARG A 386 -3.72 -21.13 0.18
CA ARG A 386 -3.19 -20.39 1.34
C ARG A 386 -3.43 -18.90 1.14
N ILE A 387 -3.76 -18.19 2.22
CA ILE A 387 -4.02 -16.75 2.15
C ILE A 387 -3.03 -16.03 3.06
N THR A 388 -2.34 -15.03 2.50
CA THR A 388 -1.51 -14.08 3.25
C THR A 388 -2.07 -12.69 3.02
N ILE A 389 -2.22 -11.91 4.09
CA ILE A 389 -2.69 -10.54 4.01
C ILE A 389 -1.51 -9.60 4.19
N LEU A 390 -1.38 -8.60 3.34
CA LEU A 390 -0.41 -7.51 3.46
C LEU A 390 -1.14 -6.26 3.94
N GLY A 391 -0.58 -5.60 4.94
CA GLY A 391 -1.06 -4.30 5.44
C GLY A 391 0.11 -3.38 5.76
N GLY A 392 -0.08 -2.08 5.65
CA GLY A 392 0.97 -1.09 5.93
C GLY A 392 0.46 0.02 6.82
N ASP A 393 0.97 1.23 6.61
CA ASP A 393 0.36 2.47 7.10
C ASP A 393 0.18 2.61 8.62
N VAL A 394 1.07 1.98 9.40
CA VAL A 394 1.06 2.04 10.88
C VAL A 394 2.43 2.29 11.50
N HIS A 395 3.45 2.51 10.66
CA HIS A 395 4.86 2.77 11.05
C HIS A 395 5.48 1.74 12.01
N LEU A 396 4.89 0.54 12.12
CA LEU A 396 5.30 -0.48 13.07
C LEU A 396 5.27 -1.86 12.41
N GLY A 397 6.43 -2.51 12.33
CA GLY A 397 6.54 -3.84 11.74
C GLY A 397 5.89 -4.88 12.65
N ALA A 398 5.06 -5.74 12.09
CA ALA A 398 4.37 -6.77 12.86
C ALA A 398 3.94 -7.94 11.98
N VAL A 399 3.60 -9.08 12.58
CA VAL A 399 2.85 -10.12 11.89
C VAL A 399 1.69 -10.57 12.76
N GLY A 400 0.47 -10.19 12.36
CA GLY A 400 -0.76 -10.73 12.92
C GLY A 400 -1.08 -12.10 12.34
N GLN A 401 -1.95 -12.87 12.98
CA GLN A 401 -2.45 -14.13 12.43
C GLN A 401 -3.88 -14.41 12.86
N PHE A 402 -4.61 -15.09 11.99
CA PHE A 402 -5.80 -15.87 12.32
C PHE A 402 -5.44 -17.35 12.28
N TYR A 403 -6.08 -18.17 13.11
CA TYR A 403 -5.86 -19.61 13.13
C TYR A 403 -6.99 -20.35 13.85
N THR A 404 -7.14 -21.64 13.54
CA THR A 404 -8.05 -22.53 14.27
C THR A 404 -7.60 -22.66 15.73
N LYS A 405 -8.52 -22.49 16.68
CA LYS A 405 -8.30 -22.60 18.14
C LYS A 405 -7.41 -23.80 18.48
N LYS A 406 -6.35 -23.58 19.26
CA LYS A 406 -5.36 -24.60 19.61
C LYS A 406 -5.97 -25.88 20.19
N LYS A 407 -7.06 -25.76 20.95
CA LYS A 407 -7.80 -26.89 21.55
C LYS A 407 -8.42 -27.85 20.52
N LEU A 408 -8.59 -27.42 19.27
CA LEU A 408 -9.11 -28.25 18.18
C LEU A 408 -8.02 -29.06 17.47
N GLY A 409 -6.74 -28.89 17.84
CA GLY A 409 -5.65 -29.77 17.40
C GLY A 409 -5.29 -29.70 15.91
N VAL A 410 -5.67 -28.64 15.20
CA VAL A 410 -5.37 -28.47 13.77
C VAL A 410 -3.98 -27.87 13.59
N ALA A 411 -3.11 -28.56 12.86
CA ALA A 411 -1.78 -28.07 12.54
C ALA A 411 -1.84 -26.95 11.49
N LYS A 412 -1.01 -25.91 11.64
CA LYS A 412 -1.05 -24.71 10.78
C LYS A 412 -0.91 -25.02 9.29
N ASP A 413 -0.12 -26.02 8.92
CA ASP A 413 0.10 -26.47 7.53
C ASP A 413 -1.16 -27.04 6.87
N ARG A 414 -2.14 -27.48 7.68
CA ARG A 414 -3.43 -28.04 7.26
C ARG A 414 -4.63 -27.16 7.62
N ASP A 415 -4.37 -26.02 8.24
CA ASP A 415 -5.39 -25.10 8.72
C ASP A 415 -5.78 -24.09 7.63
N HIS A 416 -7.00 -24.20 7.10
CA HIS A 416 -7.53 -23.23 6.13
C HIS A 416 -7.81 -21.86 6.75
N ARG A 417 -7.92 -21.79 8.09
CA ARG A 417 -8.11 -20.55 8.85
C ARG A 417 -6.81 -19.87 9.17
N TYR A 418 -5.68 -20.56 8.98
CA TYR A 418 -4.37 -19.95 9.19
C TYR A 418 -4.08 -18.91 8.11
N MET A 419 -4.12 -17.64 8.51
CA MET A 419 -3.86 -16.48 7.65
C MET A 419 -2.93 -15.49 8.34
N PRO A 420 -1.64 -15.42 7.97
CA PRO A 420 -0.77 -14.37 8.47
C PRO A 420 -1.11 -13.04 7.81
N ASN A 421 -1.16 -11.98 8.62
CA ASN A 421 -1.15 -10.60 8.15
C ASN A 421 0.23 -9.99 8.37
N VAL A 422 1.02 -9.89 7.29
CA VAL A 422 2.33 -9.25 7.31
C VAL A 422 2.16 -7.73 7.27
N VAL A 423 2.69 -7.06 8.28
CA VAL A 423 2.59 -5.61 8.43
C VAL A 423 3.94 -4.95 8.17
N SER A 424 4.05 -4.17 7.09
CA SER A 424 5.24 -3.34 6.88
C SER A 424 5.18 -2.11 7.76
N SER A 425 6.34 -1.77 8.32
CA SER A 425 6.59 -0.46 8.88
C SER A 425 6.83 0.55 7.76
N ALA A 426 7.01 1.81 8.13
CA ALA A 426 7.41 2.83 7.19
C ALA A 426 8.77 2.51 6.56
N ILE A 427 8.86 2.57 5.23
CA ILE A 427 10.15 2.45 4.54
C ILE A 427 10.98 3.73 4.67
N VAL A 428 10.32 4.89 4.72
CA VAL A 428 10.97 6.21 4.86
C VAL A 428 10.73 6.83 6.23
N ASN A 429 9.48 6.93 6.66
CA ASN A 429 9.08 7.71 7.83
C ASN A 429 9.72 7.24 9.15
N THR A 430 9.65 8.09 10.17
CA THR A 430 10.12 7.72 11.52
C THR A 430 9.24 6.60 12.11
N PRO A 431 9.84 5.56 12.71
CA PRO A 431 9.08 4.62 13.52
C PRO A 431 8.58 5.29 14.81
N PRO A 432 7.55 4.74 15.46
CA PRO A 432 7.12 5.21 16.77
C PRO A 432 8.20 4.90 17.83
N PRO A 433 8.20 5.61 18.98
CA PRO A 433 9.09 5.30 20.08
C PRO A 433 8.94 3.86 20.60
N ASN A 434 10.03 3.24 21.05
CA ASN A 434 10.01 1.87 21.60
C ASN A 434 8.95 1.67 22.69
N ILE A 435 8.81 2.65 23.59
CA ILE A 435 7.83 2.60 24.67
C ILE A 435 6.38 2.51 24.16
N MET A 436 6.08 3.14 23.02
CA MET A 436 4.76 3.04 22.39
C MET A 436 4.52 1.60 21.91
N GLY A 437 5.51 1.01 21.23
CA GLY A 437 5.47 -0.40 20.84
C GLY A 437 5.26 -1.33 22.03
N ASP A 438 5.95 -1.09 23.15
CA ASP A 438 5.83 -1.90 24.37
C ASP A 438 4.43 -1.79 25.00
N VAL A 439 3.85 -0.58 25.03
CA VAL A 439 2.48 -0.35 25.51
C VAL A 439 1.46 -1.08 24.65
N LEU A 440 1.61 -1.01 23.32
CA LEU A 440 0.76 -1.75 22.38
C LEU A 440 0.89 -3.26 22.57
N ASN A 441 2.12 -3.76 22.75
CA ASN A 441 2.37 -5.18 22.95
C ASN A 441 1.79 -5.71 24.28
N LYS A 442 1.73 -4.91 25.34
CA LYS A 442 1.01 -5.29 26.59
C LYS A 442 -0.48 -5.53 26.39
N ARG A 443 -1.05 -5.03 25.28
CA ARG A 443 -2.45 -5.27 24.89
C ARG A 443 -2.60 -6.42 23.90
N ASN A 444 -1.49 -6.99 23.41
CA ASN A 444 -1.55 -8.20 22.59
C ASN A 444 -2.07 -9.36 23.44
N LYS A 445 -3.28 -9.81 23.13
CA LYS A 445 -3.96 -10.95 23.76
C LYS A 445 -4.55 -11.80 22.66
N VAL A 446 -4.78 -13.07 22.97
CA VAL A 446 -5.61 -13.91 22.10
C VAL A 446 -7.02 -13.33 22.08
N HIS A 447 -7.49 -13.05 20.90
CA HIS A 447 -8.84 -12.62 20.63
C HIS A 447 -9.57 -13.73 19.85
N HIS A 448 -10.90 -13.77 19.98
CA HIS A 448 -11.73 -14.78 19.34
C HIS A 448 -12.51 -14.11 18.22
N LEU A 449 -12.23 -14.49 16.98
CA LEU A 449 -12.99 -14.03 15.82
C LEU A 449 -14.38 -14.66 15.84
N ASP A 450 -14.44 -15.98 16.11
CA ASP A 450 -15.67 -16.76 16.19
C ASP A 450 -15.53 -17.99 17.13
N ALA A 451 -16.40 -18.98 16.99
CA ALA A 451 -16.41 -20.21 17.79
C ALA A 451 -15.18 -21.09 17.59
N GLU A 452 -14.51 -21.04 16.44
CA GLU A 452 -13.42 -21.91 16.03
C GLU A 452 -12.11 -21.17 15.72
N THR A 453 -12.17 -19.86 15.48
CA THR A 453 -11.03 -19.04 15.06
C THR A 453 -10.54 -18.12 16.17
N ASP A 454 -9.22 -18.16 16.42
CA ASP A 454 -8.48 -17.20 17.25
C ASP A 454 -7.65 -16.25 16.37
N GLU A 455 -7.35 -15.08 16.92
CA GLU A 455 -6.43 -14.10 16.35
C GLU A 455 -5.44 -13.60 17.42
N ASP A 456 -4.16 -13.45 17.06
CA ASP A 456 -3.12 -12.82 17.88
C ASP A 456 -1.96 -12.34 17.01
N MET A 457 -0.86 -11.88 17.63
CA MET A 457 0.38 -11.54 16.93
C MET A 457 1.42 -12.66 17.06
N ILE A 458 2.21 -12.88 16.01
CA ILE A 458 3.33 -13.82 15.99
C ILE A 458 4.55 -13.18 16.69
N PRO A 459 5.15 -13.83 17.71
CA PRO A 459 6.40 -13.38 18.30
C PRO A 459 7.57 -13.75 17.38
N MET A 460 8.02 -12.84 16.52
CA MET A 460 9.09 -13.11 15.54
C MET A 460 10.30 -12.15 15.62
N PHE A 461 10.23 -11.11 16.45
CA PHE A 461 11.27 -10.09 16.56
C PHE A 461 12.08 -10.25 17.84
N GLU A 462 12.87 -11.32 17.92
CA GLU A 462 13.69 -11.62 19.10
C GLU A 462 14.85 -10.63 19.29
N GLN A 463 15.39 -10.11 18.19
CA GLN A 463 16.51 -9.19 18.18
C GLN A 463 16.18 -7.91 17.40
N ASP A 464 16.77 -6.80 17.81
CA ASP A 464 16.68 -5.52 17.11
C ASP A 464 17.72 -5.46 15.98
N VAL A 465 17.69 -4.41 15.15
CA VAL A 465 18.58 -4.24 13.98
C VAL A 465 20.07 -4.14 14.32
N ASN A 466 20.40 -4.00 15.61
CA ASN A 466 21.75 -3.99 16.14
C ASN A 466 22.15 -5.33 16.81
N GLY A 467 21.33 -6.38 16.67
CA GLY A 467 21.56 -7.71 17.25
C GLY A 467 21.23 -7.83 18.75
N LYS A 468 20.78 -6.76 19.41
CA LYS A 468 20.40 -6.82 20.83
C LYS A 468 19.03 -7.47 21.01
N ALA A 469 18.89 -8.27 22.07
CA ALA A 469 17.62 -8.88 22.45
C ALA A 469 16.54 -7.82 22.73
N ARG A 470 15.28 -8.14 22.41
CA ARG A 470 14.12 -7.25 22.59
C ARG A 470 13.17 -7.79 23.64
N ASN A 471 12.58 -6.89 24.42
CA ASN A 471 11.47 -7.24 25.32
C ASN A 471 10.16 -7.44 24.55
N ASN A 472 9.98 -6.68 23.46
CA ASN A 472 8.83 -6.77 22.59
C ASN A 472 9.15 -7.60 21.35
N LEU A 473 8.67 -8.83 21.41
CA LEU A 473 8.88 -9.86 20.38
C LEU A 473 7.87 -9.78 19.23
N HIS A 474 6.79 -9.02 19.37
CA HIS A 474 5.68 -8.99 18.39
C HIS A 474 5.70 -7.77 17.48
N LEU A 475 6.14 -6.62 17.99
CA LEU A 475 6.09 -5.34 17.28
C LEU A 475 7.50 -4.75 17.15
N LEU A 476 7.88 -4.35 15.94
CA LEU A 476 9.19 -3.84 15.56
C LEU A 476 9.11 -2.35 15.14
N PRO A 477 9.44 -1.40 16.04
CA PRO A 477 9.49 0.04 15.76
C PRO A 477 10.80 0.41 15.04
N ARG A 478 10.95 -0.12 13.83
CA ARG A 478 12.05 0.18 12.92
C ARG A 478 11.50 0.35 11.51
N ARG A 479 12.17 1.17 10.70
CA ARG A 479 11.87 1.24 9.27
C ARG A 479 12.12 -0.12 8.64
N ASN A 480 11.25 -0.56 7.72
CA ASN A 480 11.44 -1.83 7.02
C ASN A 480 10.72 -1.88 5.67
N TYR A 481 10.86 -3.02 5.01
CA TYR A 481 10.03 -3.47 3.89
C TYR A 481 10.01 -5.01 3.92
N CYS A 482 9.10 -5.62 3.17
CA CYS A 482 8.98 -7.07 3.06
C CYS A 482 9.47 -7.56 1.68
N SER A 483 10.19 -8.66 1.68
CA SER A 483 10.59 -9.41 0.49
C SER A 483 9.92 -10.78 0.55
N ILE A 484 9.17 -11.15 -0.49
CA ILE A 484 8.38 -12.38 -0.59
C ILE A 484 8.92 -13.24 -1.74
#